data_AF-A0A2K5KUT3-F1
#
_entry.id   AF-A0A2K5KUT3-F1
#
_cell.length_a   1.000
_cell.length_b   1.000
_cell.length_c   1.000
_cell.angle_alpha   90.00
_cell.angle_beta   90.00
_cell.angle_gamma   90.00
#
_symmetry.space_group_name_H-M   'P 1'
#
loop_
_entity.id
_entity.type
_entity.pdbx_description
1 polymer ?
#
loop_
_entity_poly.entity_id
_entity_poly.type
_entity_poly.pdbx_seq_one_letter_code
_entity_poly.pdbx_strand_id
1 'polypeptide(L)'
;MFSGTHVERDFVEAPSQMLENWVWEKEPLLRMSRHYRTGSAVPQELLEKLIESRQANTGLFNLRQIVLAKVDQALHTQTDADPAEEYARLCQEILGVPATPGTNMPATFGHLAGGYDAQYYGYLWSEVYSMDMFHTRFKQEGVLNSKCPHYEVRPLHRVSLCLPLTWCDPGSGQPPESLTRNRWLPALRAGPALSRCNIALGSLQVGMDYRSCILRPGGSEDASAMLKRFLGRDPKQDAFLLSKGLQVGDCEPQVC
;
A
#
# COMPACT_ATOMS: atom_id res chain seq x y z
N MET A 1 4.16 15.22 -19.87
CA MET A 1 3.69 15.55 -18.51
C MET A 1 3.93 14.29 -17.68
N PHE A 2 4.66 14.37 -16.56
CA PHE A 2 5.11 13.18 -15.80
C PHE A 2 4.64 13.17 -14.34
N SER A 3 3.74 14.07 -13.97
CA SER A 3 3.29 14.24 -12.59
C SER A 3 2.19 13.25 -12.21
N GLY A 4 2.22 12.75 -10.97
CA GLY A 4 1.13 11.94 -10.42
C GLY A 4 0.96 10.61 -11.15
N THR A 5 -0.28 10.29 -11.54
CA THR A 5 -0.67 9.00 -12.15
C THR A 5 -0.47 8.95 -13.67
N HIS A 6 0.34 9.85 -14.25
CA HIS A 6 0.70 9.83 -15.67
C HIS A 6 1.81 8.80 -15.94
N VAL A 7 1.53 7.54 -15.67
CA VAL A 7 2.40 6.38 -15.89
C VAL A 7 1.83 5.51 -17.02
N GLU A 8 2.50 4.40 -17.34
CA GLU A 8 2.01 3.39 -18.26
C GLU A 8 0.62 2.89 -17.86
N ARG A 9 -0.26 2.72 -18.85
CA ARG A 9 -1.68 2.38 -18.63
C ARG A 9 -1.88 1.03 -17.97
N ASP A 10 -0.99 0.08 -18.21
CA ASP A 10 -0.98 -1.24 -17.58
C ASP A 10 -0.27 -1.26 -16.22
N PHE A 11 0.26 -0.13 -15.74
CA PHE A 11 0.83 0.03 -14.40
C PHE A 11 0.01 0.92 -13.47
N VAL A 12 -0.82 1.82 -14.01
CA VAL A 12 -1.51 2.87 -13.23
C VAL A 12 -2.38 2.32 -12.09
N GLU A 13 -2.91 1.10 -12.23
CA GLU A 13 -3.74 0.43 -11.21
C GLU A 13 -2.93 -0.41 -10.22
N ALA A 14 -1.68 -0.75 -10.51
CA ALA A 14 -0.87 -1.61 -9.64
C ALA A 14 -0.66 -1.00 -8.24
N PRO A 15 -0.42 0.32 -8.08
CA PRO A 15 -0.38 0.98 -6.78
C PRO A 15 -1.67 0.85 -5.96
N SER A 16 -2.83 1.09 -6.57
CA SER A 16 -4.14 1.03 -5.89
C SER A 16 -4.49 -0.41 -5.51
N GLN A 17 -4.39 -1.35 -6.45
CA GLN A 17 -4.65 -2.77 -6.21
C GLN A 17 -3.71 -3.38 -5.16
N MET A 18 -2.47 -2.92 -5.07
CA MET A 18 -1.55 -3.33 -4.02
C MET A 18 -2.10 -2.93 -2.63
N LEU A 19 -2.59 -1.69 -2.50
CA LEU A 19 -3.14 -1.17 -1.25
C LEU A 19 -4.46 -1.82 -0.86
N GLU A 20 -5.22 -2.38 -1.81
CA GLU A 20 -6.42 -3.18 -1.50
C GLU A 20 -6.12 -4.38 -0.61
N ASN A 21 -4.89 -4.89 -0.60
CA ASN A 21 -4.53 -5.98 0.32
C ASN A 21 -4.72 -5.62 1.81
N TRP A 22 -4.67 -4.34 2.19
CA TRP A 22 -4.89 -3.93 3.58
C TRP A 22 -6.30 -4.25 4.07
N VAL A 23 -7.33 -4.19 3.22
CA VAL A 23 -8.70 -4.55 3.64
C VAL A 23 -8.91 -6.06 3.78
N TRP A 24 -7.86 -6.85 3.55
CA TRP A 24 -7.83 -8.30 3.72
C TRP A 24 -6.85 -8.77 4.80
N GLU A 25 -6.30 -7.84 5.60
CA GLU A 25 -5.38 -8.13 6.70
C GLU A 25 -6.05 -7.82 8.06
N LYS A 26 -5.83 -8.68 9.06
CA LYS A 26 -6.49 -8.58 10.38
C LYS A 26 -6.19 -7.24 11.08
N GLU A 27 -4.92 -6.84 11.15
CA GLU A 27 -4.50 -5.65 11.88
C GLU A 27 -5.05 -4.34 11.25
N PRO A 28 -4.93 -4.10 9.92
CA PRO A 28 -5.59 -2.95 9.30
C PRO A 28 -7.12 -2.96 9.44
N LEU A 29 -7.79 -4.10 9.28
CA LEU A 29 -9.25 -4.21 9.45
C LEU A 29 -9.69 -3.78 10.85
N LEU A 30 -8.97 -4.22 11.90
CA LEU A 30 -9.24 -3.81 13.28
C LEU A 30 -9.02 -2.31 13.51
N ARG A 31 -8.06 -1.69 12.81
CA ARG A 31 -7.84 -0.23 12.89
C ARG A 31 -8.92 0.58 12.18
N MET A 32 -9.58 0.00 11.18
CA MET A 32 -10.61 0.68 10.38
C MET A 32 -12.04 0.35 10.82
N SER A 33 -12.23 -0.52 11.81
CA SER A 33 -13.56 -1.01 12.20
C SER A 33 -13.85 -0.78 13.69
N ARG A 34 -15.11 -0.45 13.97
CA ARG A 34 -15.66 -0.35 15.32
C ARG A 34 -17.18 -0.42 15.25
N HIS A 35 -17.83 -1.21 16.11
CA HIS A 35 -19.29 -1.30 16.10
C HIS A 35 -19.92 0.07 16.42
N TYR A 36 -20.85 0.53 15.56
CA TYR A 36 -21.36 1.91 15.62
C TYR A 36 -22.09 2.28 16.93
N ARG A 37 -22.77 1.32 17.58
CA ARG A 37 -23.40 1.53 18.90
C ARG A 37 -22.47 1.24 20.08
N THR A 38 -22.00 0.00 20.20
CA THR A 38 -21.27 -0.48 21.39
C THR A 38 -19.80 -0.09 21.42
N GLY A 39 -19.21 0.34 20.31
CA GLY A 39 -17.77 0.57 20.23
C GLY A 39 -16.92 -0.71 20.20
N SER A 40 -17.53 -1.89 20.19
CA SER A 40 -16.82 -3.17 20.23
C SER A 40 -16.02 -3.43 18.94
N ALA A 41 -14.90 -4.13 19.07
CA ALA A 41 -14.12 -4.62 17.93
C ALA A 41 -14.87 -5.73 17.18
N VAL A 42 -14.49 -5.97 15.93
CA VAL A 42 -15.02 -7.09 15.14
C VAL A 42 -14.56 -8.42 15.77
N PRO A 43 -15.46 -9.39 16.01
CA PRO A 43 -15.08 -10.69 16.54
C PRO A 43 -14.05 -11.41 15.65
N GLN A 44 -13.09 -12.10 16.27
CA GLN A 44 -12.01 -12.79 15.56
C GLN A 44 -12.52 -13.81 14.53
N GLU A 45 -13.56 -14.57 14.90
CA GLU A 45 -14.22 -15.54 14.01
C GLU A 45 -14.83 -14.88 12.76
N LEU A 46 -15.38 -13.68 12.90
CA LEU A 46 -15.95 -12.94 11.77
C LEU A 46 -14.85 -12.38 10.85
N LEU A 47 -13.73 -11.92 11.43
CA LEU A 47 -12.57 -11.48 10.64
C LEU A 47 -11.98 -12.62 9.80
N GLU A 48 -11.86 -13.82 10.37
CA GLU A 48 -11.34 -14.98 9.64
C GLU A 48 -12.24 -15.38 8.48
N LYS A 49 -13.56 -15.44 8.70
CA LYS A 49 -14.53 -15.70 7.62
C LYS A 49 -14.50 -14.61 6.54
N LEU A 50 -14.35 -13.35 6.93
CA LEU A 50 -14.22 -12.24 5.98
C LEU A 50 -12.98 -12.42 5.11
N ILE A 51 -11.81 -12.64 5.70
CA ILE A 51 -10.55 -12.78 4.96
C ILE A 51 -10.60 -14.00 4.04
N GLU A 52 -11.11 -15.14 4.51
CA GLU A 52 -11.27 -16.35 3.70
C GLU A 52 -12.21 -16.14 2.50
N SER A 53 -13.27 -15.34 2.68
CA SER A 53 -14.23 -15.04 1.63
C SER A 53 -13.62 -14.33 0.41
N ARG A 54 -12.40 -13.78 0.52
CA ARG A 54 -11.66 -13.18 -0.61
C ARG A 54 -11.50 -14.15 -1.79
N GLN A 55 -11.41 -15.45 -1.52
CA GLN A 55 -11.20 -16.46 -2.55
C GLN A 55 -12.48 -16.90 -3.25
N ALA A 56 -13.64 -16.55 -2.69
CA ALA A 56 -14.92 -16.95 -3.24
C ALA A 56 -15.06 -16.49 -4.70
N ASN A 57 -15.27 -17.46 -5.60
CA ASN A 57 -15.47 -17.24 -7.04
C ASN A 57 -14.29 -16.60 -7.79
N THR A 58 -13.09 -16.51 -7.20
CA THR A 58 -11.95 -15.82 -7.83
C THR A 58 -11.56 -16.45 -9.19
N GLY A 59 -11.75 -17.77 -9.36
CA GLY A 59 -11.49 -18.45 -10.64
C GLY A 59 -12.37 -17.93 -11.77
N LEU A 60 -13.70 -18.02 -11.62
CA LEU A 60 -14.66 -17.53 -12.61
C LEU A 60 -14.57 -16.00 -12.82
N PHE A 61 -14.31 -15.25 -11.74
CA PHE A 61 -14.09 -13.82 -11.84
C PHE A 61 -12.90 -13.49 -12.76
N ASN A 62 -11.74 -14.13 -12.54
CA ASN A 62 -10.55 -13.90 -13.34
C ASN A 62 -10.72 -14.42 -14.79
N LEU A 63 -11.36 -15.58 -14.99
CA LEU A 63 -11.67 -16.08 -16.33
C LEU A 63 -12.55 -15.10 -17.11
N ARG A 64 -13.53 -14.47 -16.46
CA ARG A 64 -14.34 -13.42 -17.09
C ARG A 64 -13.51 -12.18 -17.45
N GLN A 65 -12.57 -11.76 -16.60
CA GLN A 65 -11.65 -10.66 -16.94
C GLN A 65 -10.75 -11.00 -18.15
N ILE A 66 -10.29 -12.26 -18.25
CA ILE A 66 -9.53 -12.75 -19.40
C ILE A 66 -10.38 -12.72 -20.68
N VAL A 67 -11.66 -13.10 -20.62
CA VAL A 67 -12.58 -12.98 -21.76
C VAL A 67 -12.66 -11.54 -22.23
N LEU A 68 -12.89 -10.58 -21.32
CA LEU A 68 -13.01 -9.16 -21.67
C LEU A 68 -11.70 -8.61 -22.27
N ALA A 69 -10.54 -8.96 -21.69
CA ALA A 69 -9.24 -8.58 -22.23
C ALA A 69 -9.02 -9.17 -23.63
N LYS A 70 -9.41 -10.42 -23.87
CA LYS A 70 -9.27 -11.06 -25.19
C LYS A 70 -10.21 -10.48 -26.23
N VAL A 71 -11.46 -10.14 -25.87
CA VAL A 71 -12.36 -9.41 -26.78
C VAL A 71 -11.74 -8.07 -27.15
N ASP A 72 -11.28 -7.30 -26.16
CA ASP A 72 -10.63 -6.01 -26.41
C ASP A 72 -9.42 -6.17 -27.35
N GLN A 73 -8.54 -7.14 -27.12
CA GLN A 73 -7.42 -7.39 -28.03
C GLN A 73 -7.88 -7.81 -29.43
N ALA A 74 -8.88 -8.70 -29.54
CA ALA A 74 -9.38 -9.16 -30.83
C ALA A 74 -9.93 -8.00 -31.67
N LEU A 75 -10.74 -7.13 -31.07
CA LEU A 75 -11.34 -5.98 -31.76
C LEU A 75 -10.32 -4.94 -32.24
N HIS A 76 -9.14 -4.88 -31.62
CA HIS A 76 -8.08 -3.93 -31.98
C HIS A 76 -6.92 -4.57 -32.77
N THR A 77 -7.00 -5.86 -33.10
CA THR A 77 -5.97 -6.57 -33.87
C THR A 77 -6.51 -7.30 -35.09
N GLN A 78 -7.80 -7.62 -35.13
CA GLN A 78 -8.47 -8.26 -36.26
C GLN A 78 -9.28 -7.25 -37.06
N THR A 79 -9.37 -7.45 -38.37
CA THR A 79 -10.09 -6.52 -39.26
C THR A 79 -11.60 -6.77 -39.29
N ASP A 80 -12.02 -8.03 -39.28
CA ASP A 80 -13.41 -8.43 -39.57
C ASP A 80 -14.07 -9.19 -38.42
N ALA A 81 -13.59 -9.03 -37.19
CA ALA A 81 -14.16 -9.70 -36.02
C ALA A 81 -15.52 -9.08 -35.67
N ASP A 82 -16.60 -9.89 -35.69
CA ASP A 82 -17.87 -9.48 -35.10
C ASP A 82 -17.74 -9.47 -33.56
N PRO A 83 -18.01 -8.34 -32.87
CA PRO A 83 -17.83 -8.26 -31.43
C PRO A 83 -18.68 -9.27 -30.65
N ALA A 84 -19.95 -9.44 -31.01
CA ALA A 84 -20.87 -10.28 -30.26
C ALA A 84 -20.52 -11.76 -30.41
N GLU A 85 -20.13 -12.18 -31.61
CA GLU A 85 -19.67 -13.54 -31.90
C GLU A 85 -18.36 -13.85 -31.17
N GLU A 86 -17.38 -12.94 -31.20
CA GLU A 86 -16.09 -13.14 -30.52
C GLU A 86 -16.27 -13.21 -29.00
N TYR A 87 -17.12 -12.35 -28.42
CA TYR A 87 -17.49 -12.43 -27.01
C TYR A 87 -18.19 -13.76 -26.67
N ALA A 88 -19.17 -14.18 -27.48
CA ALA A 88 -19.88 -15.44 -27.26
C ALA A 88 -18.96 -16.66 -27.32
N ARG A 89 -18.04 -16.69 -28.29
CA ARG A 89 -17.02 -17.72 -28.44
C ARG A 89 -16.11 -17.79 -27.22
N LEU A 90 -15.53 -16.67 -26.80
CA LEU A 90 -14.62 -16.61 -25.65
C LEU A 90 -15.33 -16.93 -24.32
N CYS A 91 -16.59 -16.53 -24.15
CA CYS A 91 -17.42 -16.93 -23.01
C CYS A 91 -17.55 -18.45 -22.91
N GLN A 92 -17.80 -19.13 -24.03
CA GLN A 92 -17.93 -20.59 -24.04
C GLN A 92 -16.59 -21.29 -23.80
N GLU A 93 -15.51 -20.83 -24.43
CA GLU A 93 -14.19 -21.48 -24.36
C GLU A 93 -13.46 -21.27 -23.04
N ILE A 94 -13.53 -20.06 -22.47
CA ILE A 94 -12.70 -19.66 -21.32
C ILE A 94 -13.52 -19.63 -20.03
N LEU A 95 -14.69 -18.99 -20.07
CA LEU A 95 -15.53 -18.86 -18.87
C LEU A 95 -16.38 -20.12 -18.62
N GLY A 96 -16.67 -20.90 -19.66
CA GLY A 96 -17.54 -22.07 -19.59
C GLY A 96 -19.02 -21.73 -19.36
N VAL A 97 -19.39 -20.45 -19.51
CA VAL A 97 -20.76 -19.94 -19.38
C VAL A 97 -21.12 -19.21 -20.67
N PRO A 98 -22.11 -19.70 -21.44
CA PRO A 98 -22.42 -19.12 -22.74
C PRO A 98 -23.00 -17.70 -22.60
N ALA A 99 -22.64 -16.83 -23.53
CA ALA A 99 -23.34 -15.56 -23.70
C ALA A 99 -24.81 -15.83 -24.08
N THR A 100 -25.73 -15.00 -23.58
CA THR A 100 -27.15 -15.16 -23.88
C THR A 100 -27.43 -14.79 -25.35
N PRO A 101 -28.08 -15.67 -26.15
CA PRO A 101 -28.40 -15.34 -27.54
C PRO A 101 -29.20 -14.04 -27.68
N GLY A 102 -28.87 -13.24 -28.70
CA GLY A 102 -29.50 -11.94 -28.94
C GLY A 102 -28.96 -10.79 -28.08
N THR A 103 -27.99 -11.04 -27.19
CA THR A 103 -27.29 -9.98 -26.45
C THR A 103 -26.00 -9.55 -27.16
N ASN A 104 -25.55 -8.33 -26.86
CA ASN A 104 -24.29 -7.78 -27.37
C ASN A 104 -23.58 -7.02 -26.24
N MET A 105 -22.83 -7.76 -25.41
CA MET A 105 -22.07 -7.17 -24.30
C MET A 105 -21.01 -6.17 -24.79
N PRO A 106 -20.23 -6.42 -25.86
CA PRO A 106 -19.25 -5.46 -26.36
C PRO A 106 -19.84 -4.10 -26.73
N ALA A 107 -21.07 -4.02 -27.23
CA ALA A 107 -21.76 -2.75 -27.49
C ALA A 107 -22.06 -1.93 -26.22
N THR A 108 -22.01 -2.57 -25.05
CA THR A 108 -22.15 -1.91 -23.73
C THR A 108 -20.82 -1.75 -23.00
N PHE A 109 -19.72 -2.20 -23.62
CA PHE A 109 -18.41 -2.24 -22.99
C PHE A 109 -17.70 -0.89 -23.11
N GLY A 110 -18.05 0.04 -22.21
CA GLY A 110 -17.57 1.42 -22.25
C GLY A 110 -16.04 1.58 -22.27
N HIS A 111 -15.29 0.60 -21.79
CA HIS A 111 -13.82 0.58 -21.87
C HIS A 111 -13.28 0.68 -23.29
N LEU A 112 -14.01 0.13 -24.29
CA LEU A 112 -13.64 0.21 -25.71
C LEU A 112 -13.68 1.64 -26.27
N ALA A 113 -14.30 2.60 -25.56
CA ALA A 113 -14.39 4.00 -25.97
C ALA A 113 -13.97 4.97 -24.85
N GLY A 114 -13.37 4.44 -23.77
CA GLY A 114 -13.05 5.17 -22.54
C GLY A 114 -11.56 5.49 -22.37
N GLY A 115 -10.74 5.27 -23.39
CA GLY A 115 -9.28 5.37 -23.31
C GLY A 115 -8.59 4.14 -22.70
N TYR A 116 -9.28 3.00 -22.71
CA TYR A 116 -8.78 1.67 -22.37
C TYR A 116 -8.84 0.70 -23.57
N ASP A 117 -9.17 1.21 -24.75
CA ASP A 117 -9.13 0.50 -26.03
C ASP A 117 -7.75 -0.14 -26.26
N ALA A 118 -7.75 -1.46 -26.49
CA ALA A 118 -6.56 -2.30 -26.57
C ALA A 118 -5.72 -2.40 -25.28
N GLN A 119 -6.23 -1.93 -24.14
CA GLN A 119 -5.51 -1.86 -22.87
C GLN A 119 -6.29 -2.49 -21.70
N TYR A 120 -7.39 -3.20 -21.95
CA TYR A 120 -8.18 -3.80 -20.87
C TYR A 120 -7.41 -4.87 -20.09
N TYR A 121 -6.45 -5.54 -20.74
CA TYR A 121 -5.53 -6.48 -20.08
C TYR A 121 -4.76 -5.84 -18.92
N GLY A 122 -4.60 -4.51 -18.93
CA GLY A 122 -3.89 -3.72 -17.92
C GLY A 122 -4.41 -3.93 -16.50
N TYR A 123 -5.70 -4.23 -16.31
CA TYR A 123 -6.25 -4.52 -14.97
C TYR A 123 -5.68 -5.79 -14.35
N LEU A 124 -5.64 -6.90 -15.11
CA LEU A 124 -5.06 -8.16 -14.63
C LEU A 124 -3.53 -8.06 -14.55
N TRP A 125 -2.90 -7.38 -15.50
CA TRP A 125 -1.46 -7.15 -15.49
C TRP A 125 -1.02 -6.39 -14.24
N SER A 126 -1.72 -5.29 -13.93
CA SER A 126 -1.53 -4.53 -12.69
C SER A 126 -1.80 -5.38 -11.46
N GLU A 127 -2.87 -6.19 -11.43
CA GLU A 127 -3.22 -6.98 -10.24
C GLU A 127 -2.12 -8.01 -9.92
N VAL A 128 -1.61 -8.69 -10.96
CA VAL A 128 -0.53 -9.66 -10.84
C VAL A 128 0.72 -9.03 -10.23
N TYR A 129 1.17 -7.89 -10.74
CA TYR A 129 2.36 -7.21 -10.23
C TYR A 129 2.13 -6.52 -8.88
N SER A 130 0.91 -6.07 -8.61
CA SER A 130 0.51 -5.54 -7.32
C SER A 130 0.64 -6.59 -6.21
N MET A 131 0.30 -7.84 -6.51
CA MET A 131 0.43 -8.94 -5.57
C MET A 131 1.90 -9.29 -5.33
N ASP A 132 2.75 -9.22 -6.36
CA ASP A 132 4.20 -9.42 -6.18
C ASP A 132 4.83 -8.33 -5.31
N MET A 133 4.45 -7.06 -5.52
CA MET A 133 4.86 -5.95 -4.65
C MET A 133 4.42 -6.16 -3.21
N PHE A 134 3.15 -6.48 -2.99
CA PHE A 134 2.60 -6.69 -1.65
C PHE A 134 3.25 -7.89 -0.96
N HIS A 135 3.28 -9.05 -1.61
CA HIS A 135 3.77 -10.28 -1.01
C HIS A 135 5.28 -10.23 -0.76
N THR A 136 6.07 -9.75 -1.71
CA THR A 136 7.54 -9.75 -1.61
C THR A 136 8.04 -8.73 -0.58
N ARG A 137 7.46 -7.53 -0.53
CA ARG A 137 7.95 -6.46 0.34
C ARG A 137 7.14 -6.33 1.61
N PHE A 138 5.83 -6.07 1.51
CA PHE A 138 5.00 -5.79 2.69
C PHE A 138 4.69 -7.03 3.53
N LYS A 139 4.40 -8.18 2.91
CA LYS A 139 4.07 -9.40 3.67
C LYS A 139 5.30 -9.97 4.39
N GLN A 140 6.49 -9.84 3.81
CA GLN A 140 7.75 -10.33 4.41
C GLN A 140 8.29 -9.41 5.51
N GLU A 141 8.23 -8.09 5.30
CA GLU A 141 8.83 -7.11 6.21
C GLU A 141 7.82 -6.56 7.25
N GLY A 142 6.55 -6.95 7.13
CA GLY A 142 5.46 -6.55 8.01
C GLY A 142 4.55 -5.49 7.37
N VAL A 143 3.26 -5.80 7.24
CA VAL A 143 2.27 -4.98 6.51
C VAL A 143 2.18 -3.54 7.05
N LEU A 144 2.26 -3.36 8.37
CA LEU A 144 2.30 -2.04 9.01
C LEU A 144 3.69 -1.67 9.57
N ASN A 145 4.66 -2.56 9.37
CA ASN A 145 6.03 -2.50 9.86
C ASN A 145 6.16 -2.15 11.36
N SER A 146 5.72 -3.04 12.24
CA SER A 146 5.79 -2.83 13.69
C SER A 146 7.18 -3.21 14.28
N LYS A 147 8.10 -2.25 14.27
CA LYS A 147 9.03 -2.03 15.40
C LYS A 147 8.89 -0.61 15.93
N CYS A 148 7.70 -0.25 16.38
CA CYS A 148 7.60 0.83 17.35
C CYS A 148 8.04 0.23 18.69
N PRO A 149 9.20 0.60 19.28
CA PRO A 149 9.43 0.27 20.68
C PRO A 149 8.28 0.90 21.45
N HIS A 150 7.65 0.12 22.32
CA HIS A 150 6.54 0.52 23.17
C HIS A 150 6.62 2.00 23.55
N TYR A 151 5.67 2.81 23.08
CA TYR A 151 5.45 4.12 23.66
C TYR A 151 4.85 3.88 25.04
N GLU A 152 5.72 3.77 26.04
CA GLU A 152 5.31 3.94 27.42
C GLU A 152 4.78 5.38 27.50
N VAL A 153 3.46 5.52 27.62
CA VAL A 153 2.84 6.81 27.88
C VAL A 153 3.35 7.26 29.24
N ARG A 154 4.44 8.03 29.27
CA ARG A 154 4.84 8.72 30.48
C ARG A 154 3.71 9.67 30.82
N PRO A 155 3.12 9.61 32.04
CA PRO A 155 2.15 10.59 32.45
C PRO A 155 2.80 11.97 32.29
N LEU A 156 2.09 12.90 31.65
CA LEU A 156 2.49 14.31 31.59
C LEU A 156 2.79 14.75 33.02
N HIS A 157 4.07 14.92 33.36
CA HIS A 157 4.43 15.71 34.51
C HIS A 157 3.80 17.08 34.27
N ARG A 158 2.95 17.51 35.21
CA ARG A 158 2.44 18.89 35.26
C ARG A 158 3.62 19.82 35.03
N VAL A 159 3.68 20.43 33.86
CA VAL A 159 4.46 21.64 33.67
C VAL A 159 3.73 22.68 34.49
N SER A 160 4.19 22.90 35.72
CA SER A 160 3.79 24.07 36.49
C SER A 160 4.35 25.27 35.76
N LEU A 161 3.48 25.97 35.03
CA LEU A 161 3.74 27.31 34.52
C LEU A 161 3.95 28.22 35.74
N CYS A 162 5.19 28.34 36.21
CA CYS A 162 5.60 29.48 37.02
C CYS A 162 5.69 30.69 36.09
N LEU A 163 4.58 31.41 35.97
CA LEU A 163 4.58 32.80 35.49
C LEU A 163 5.28 33.66 36.55
N PRO A 164 6.35 34.41 36.22
CA PRO A 164 6.85 35.44 37.12
C PRO A 164 5.91 36.65 37.03
N LEU A 165 5.03 36.78 38.03
CA LEU A 165 4.37 38.05 38.35
C LEU A 165 5.38 38.92 39.11
N THR A 166 6.09 39.80 38.40
CA THR A 166 6.76 40.93 39.04
C THR A 166 5.90 42.17 38.84
N TRP A 167 5.16 42.53 39.88
CA TRP A 167 4.58 43.86 40.06
C TRP A 167 5.69 44.86 40.36
N CYS A 168 5.75 45.95 39.59
CA CYS A 168 6.53 47.14 39.92
C CYS A 168 5.86 47.90 41.05
N ASP A 169 6.62 48.20 42.11
CA ASP A 169 6.28 49.18 43.14
C ASP A 169 7.26 50.37 43.02
N PRO A 170 6.80 51.62 42.82
CA PRO A 170 7.68 52.76 42.65
C PRO A 170 7.92 53.48 43.98
N GLY A 171 9.17 53.50 44.42
CA GLY A 171 9.70 54.58 45.25
C GLY A 171 10.03 54.21 46.69
N SER A 172 11.34 54.13 46.99
CA SER A 172 12.02 54.96 48.01
C SER A 172 13.42 54.41 48.31
N GLY A 173 14.44 55.27 48.27
CA GLY A 173 15.55 55.22 49.23
C GLY A 173 16.82 54.42 48.88
N GLN A 174 17.80 55.15 48.30
CA GLN A 174 19.27 55.08 48.50
C GLN A 174 20.09 53.77 48.26
N PRO A 175 21.28 53.85 47.62
CA PRO A 175 22.22 52.73 47.49
C PRO A 175 23.31 52.75 48.58
N PRO A 176 24.04 51.64 48.76
CA PRO A 176 25.49 51.80 48.93
C PRO A 176 26.36 50.84 48.10
N GLU A 177 27.34 51.49 47.46
CA GLU A 177 28.75 51.17 47.21
C GLU A 177 29.32 49.73 47.31
N SER A 178 30.00 49.37 46.21
CA SER A 178 31.32 48.74 46.08
C SER A 178 31.68 47.49 46.90
N LEU A 179 32.11 46.43 46.20
CA LEU A 179 33.45 45.84 46.39
C LEU A 179 33.82 44.84 45.30
N THR A 180 35.09 44.92 44.95
CA THR A 180 35.83 44.27 43.87
C THR A 180 36.27 42.83 44.15
N ARG A 181 36.73 42.19 43.06
CA ARG A 181 37.76 41.13 42.92
C ARG A 181 37.34 39.66 42.92
N ASN A 182 37.58 39.05 41.74
CA ASN A 182 38.37 37.83 41.47
C ASN A 182 38.29 36.71 42.52
N ARG A 183 38.01 35.47 42.08
CA ARG A 183 39.02 34.51 41.56
C ARG A 183 38.40 33.09 41.36
N TRP A 184 38.94 32.38 40.37
CA TRP A 184 38.95 30.91 40.16
C TRP A 184 37.78 30.22 39.43
N LEU A 185 38.04 29.88 38.15
CA LEU A 185 37.55 28.67 37.49
C LEU A 185 38.31 27.44 38.04
N PRO A 186 37.72 26.25 38.01
CA PRO A 186 38.21 25.30 36.99
C PRO A 186 37.12 24.42 36.33
N ALA A 187 37.30 24.26 35.02
CA ALA A 187 37.13 23.03 34.24
C ALA A 187 35.89 22.16 34.51
N LEU A 188 34.80 22.40 33.77
CA LEU A 188 33.85 21.34 33.45
C LEU A 188 34.38 20.53 32.25
N ARG A 189 34.78 19.30 32.57
CA ARG A 189 35.18 18.25 31.62
C ARG A 189 34.07 18.02 30.59
N ALA A 190 34.47 17.87 29.33
CA ALA A 190 33.62 17.29 28.30
C ALA A 190 33.15 15.91 28.76
N GLY A 191 31.84 15.75 28.95
CA GLY A 191 31.21 14.46 29.16
C GLY A 191 31.32 13.58 27.91
N PRO A 192 31.18 12.25 28.04
CA PRO A 192 31.35 11.35 26.92
C PRO A 192 30.35 11.68 25.81
N ALA A 193 30.86 11.68 24.58
CA ALA A 193 30.11 11.87 23.35
C ALA A 193 28.78 11.11 23.44
N LEU A 194 27.68 11.83 23.20
CA LEU A 194 26.37 11.25 23.00
C LEU A 194 26.52 10.15 21.96
N SER A 195 26.51 8.89 22.42
CA SER A 195 26.33 7.74 21.56
C SER A 195 25.08 8.03 20.76
N ARG A 196 25.25 8.24 19.45
CA ARG A 196 24.15 8.37 18.51
C ARG A 196 23.30 7.13 18.74
N CYS A 197 22.15 7.31 19.40
CA CYS A 197 21.11 6.30 19.38
C CYS A 197 20.80 6.11 17.90
N ASN A 198 21.24 4.99 17.34
CA ASN A 198 20.62 4.38 16.17
C ASN A 198 19.20 4.02 16.60
N ILE A 199 18.33 5.03 16.68
CA ILE A 199 16.89 4.84 16.80
C ILE A 199 16.50 4.09 15.55
N ALA A 200 15.98 2.88 15.74
CA ALA A 200 15.61 1.95 14.69
C ALA A 200 14.72 2.62 13.64
N LEU A 201 15.33 2.99 12.50
CA LEU A 201 14.64 3.37 11.25
C LEU A 201 13.82 2.21 10.67
N GLY A 202 13.92 1.01 11.27
CA GLY A 202 13.36 -0.23 10.74
C GLY A 202 11.84 -0.34 10.74
N SER A 203 11.07 0.56 11.38
CA SER A 203 9.61 0.42 11.53
C SER A 203 8.74 1.18 10.53
N LEU A 204 9.32 1.89 9.56
CA LEU A 204 8.57 2.53 8.47
C LEU A 204 9.19 2.25 7.09
N GLN A 205 10.21 1.39 7.04
CA GLN A 205 11.11 1.26 5.89
C GLN A 205 10.39 0.88 4.60
N VAL A 206 9.62 -0.22 4.58
CA VAL A 206 8.93 -0.68 3.37
C VAL A 206 7.92 0.33 2.80
N GLY A 207 7.19 1.05 3.67
CA GLY A 207 6.26 2.09 3.23
C GLY A 207 6.97 3.31 2.64
N MET A 208 8.13 3.68 3.21
CA MET A 208 8.96 4.76 2.67
C MET A 208 9.66 4.36 1.37
N ASP A 209 10.10 3.10 1.25
CA ASP A 209 10.65 2.53 0.03
C ASP A 209 9.60 2.52 -1.08
N TYR A 210 8.37 2.06 -0.78
CA TYR A 210 7.25 2.08 -1.72
C TYR A 210 6.96 3.51 -2.19
N ARG A 211 6.85 4.46 -1.25
CA ARG A 211 6.68 5.88 -1.59
C ARG A 211 7.81 6.38 -2.50
N SER A 212 9.06 6.04 -2.20
CA SER A 212 10.22 6.54 -2.95
C SER A 212 10.42 5.88 -4.30
N CYS A 213 10.13 4.58 -4.42
CA CYS A 213 10.40 3.80 -5.62
C CYS A 213 9.21 3.79 -6.59
N ILE A 214 7.97 3.78 -6.08
CA ILE A 214 6.75 3.62 -6.88
C ILE A 214 5.99 4.93 -7.04
N LEU A 215 5.81 5.70 -5.96
CA LEU A 215 4.94 6.89 -6.02
C LEU A 215 5.70 8.16 -6.43
N ARG A 216 6.89 8.37 -5.89
CA ARG A 216 7.67 9.60 -6.07
C ARG A 216 8.04 9.91 -7.52
N PRO A 217 8.45 8.94 -8.37
CA PRO A 217 8.83 9.24 -9.75
C PRO A 217 7.64 9.73 -10.59
N GLY A 218 6.42 9.29 -10.28
CA GLY A 218 5.30 9.46 -11.19
C GLY A 218 5.65 8.83 -12.55
N GLY A 219 5.37 9.54 -13.64
CA GLY A 219 5.70 9.10 -15.00
C GLY A 219 7.13 9.37 -15.45
N SER A 220 8.03 9.82 -14.59
CA SER A 220 9.40 10.19 -15.00
C SER A 220 10.34 8.99 -15.15
N GLU A 221 9.90 7.80 -14.73
CA GLU A 221 10.65 6.55 -14.81
C GLU A 221 9.72 5.45 -15.28
N ASP A 222 10.25 4.52 -16.08
CA ASP A 222 9.47 3.38 -16.57
C ASP A 222 9.03 2.49 -15.40
N ALA A 223 7.79 1.97 -15.45
CA ALA A 223 7.23 1.06 -14.47
C ALA A 223 8.14 -0.16 -14.20
N SER A 224 8.77 -0.69 -15.26
CA SER A 224 9.70 -1.82 -15.14
C SER A 224 10.92 -1.48 -14.26
N ALA A 225 11.47 -0.27 -14.39
CA ALA A 225 12.59 0.20 -13.57
C ALA A 225 12.17 0.46 -12.12
N MET A 226 10.99 1.07 -11.92
CA MET A 226 10.40 1.28 -10.59
C MET A 226 10.15 -0.05 -9.86
N LEU A 227 9.54 -1.02 -10.54
CA LEU A 227 9.29 -2.37 -10.03
C LEU A 227 10.60 -3.09 -9.71
N LYS A 228 11.58 -3.07 -10.62
CA LYS A 228 12.87 -3.73 -10.41
C LYS A 228 13.62 -3.16 -9.21
N ARG A 229 13.59 -1.84 -9.03
CA ARG A 229 14.16 -1.17 -7.86
C ARG A 229 13.44 -1.57 -6.57
N PHE A 230 12.10 -1.61 -6.60
CA PHE A 230 11.31 -1.92 -5.42
C PHE A 230 11.38 -3.41 -5.04
N LEU A 231 11.43 -4.33 -6.01
CA LEU A 231 11.46 -5.77 -5.78
C LEU A 231 12.88 -6.35 -5.68
N GLY A 232 13.90 -5.62 -6.17
CA GLY A 232 15.27 -6.12 -6.34
C GLY A 232 15.44 -7.12 -7.50
N ARG A 233 14.38 -7.35 -8.29
CA ARG A 233 14.30 -8.27 -9.42
C ARG A 233 13.14 -7.87 -10.33
N ASP A 234 13.07 -8.46 -11.52
CA ASP A 234 11.88 -8.30 -12.37
C ASP A 234 10.64 -8.96 -11.72
N PRO A 235 9.43 -8.41 -11.95
CA PRO A 235 8.20 -8.92 -11.35
C PRO A 235 7.81 -10.29 -11.91
N LYS A 236 7.10 -11.08 -11.11
CA LYS A 236 6.63 -12.43 -11.45
C LYS A 236 5.15 -12.61 -11.09
N GLN A 237 4.53 -13.63 -11.67
CA GLN A 237 3.14 -14.01 -11.36
C GLN A 237 3.00 -14.91 -10.12
N ASP A 238 4.11 -15.40 -9.57
CA ASP A 238 4.14 -16.41 -8.51
C ASP A 238 3.29 -16.02 -7.29
N ALA A 239 3.47 -14.79 -6.80
CA ALA A 239 2.69 -14.27 -5.66
C ALA A 239 1.18 -14.21 -5.95
N PHE A 240 0.80 -13.86 -7.19
CA PHE A 240 -0.59 -13.86 -7.63
C PHE A 240 -1.16 -15.28 -7.65
N LEU A 241 -0.47 -16.24 -8.27
CA LEU A 241 -0.90 -17.63 -8.34
C LEU A 241 -1.04 -18.25 -6.94
N LEU A 242 -0.05 -18.04 -6.08
CA LEU A 242 -0.09 -18.48 -4.67
C LEU A 242 -1.28 -17.86 -3.92
N SER A 243 -1.59 -16.58 -4.16
CA SER A 243 -2.74 -15.91 -3.55
C SER A 243 -4.08 -16.52 -3.94
N LYS A 244 -4.14 -17.27 -5.04
CA LYS A 244 -5.33 -18.00 -5.52
C LYS A 244 -5.30 -19.50 -5.17
N GLY A 245 -4.31 -19.95 -4.40
CA GLY A 245 -4.13 -21.36 -4.05
C GLY A 245 -3.60 -22.23 -5.20
N LEU A 246 -3.01 -21.63 -6.23
CA LEU A 246 -2.41 -22.35 -7.36
C LEU A 246 -0.92 -22.63 -7.11
N GLN A 247 -0.44 -23.75 -7.64
CA GLN A 247 0.96 -24.16 -7.54
C GLN A 247 1.84 -23.39 -8.55
N VAL A 248 3.10 -23.16 -8.19
CA VAL A 248 4.09 -22.47 -9.02
C VAL A 248 5.33 -23.35 -9.13
N GLY A 249 5.49 -24.03 -10.27
CA GLY A 249 6.62 -24.96 -10.54
C GLY A 249 6.60 -26.26 -9.73
N ASP A 250 7.56 -27.16 -10.00
CA ASP A 250 7.74 -28.46 -9.33
C ASP A 250 8.27 -28.33 -7.88
N CYS A 251 7.68 -27.47 -7.06
CA CYS A 251 7.92 -27.52 -5.63
C CYS A 251 6.99 -28.58 -5.01
N GLU A 252 7.59 -29.65 -4.50
CA GLU A 252 6.89 -30.68 -3.71
C GLU A 252 5.97 -30.01 -2.68
N PRO A 253 4.75 -30.56 -2.46
CA PRO A 253 3.84 -30.02 -1.46
C PRO A 253 4.55 -29.97 -0.12
N GLN A 254 4.75 -28.76 0.42
CA GLN A 254 5.16 -28.61 1.80
C GLN A 254 4.09 -29.26 2.67
N VAL A 255 4.50 -30.38 3.26
CA VAL A 255 3.72 -31.20 4.19
C VAL A 255 3.22 -30.31 5.32
N CYS A 256 1.91 -30.37 5.56
CA CYS A 256 1.20 -29.74 6.68
C CYS A 256 1.80 -30.11 8.04
#